data_AF-A0A0A6PFZ1-F1
#
_entry.id   AF-A0A0A6PFZ1-F1
#
_cell.length_a   1.000
_cell.length_b   1.000
_cell.length_c   1.000
_cell.angle_alpha   90.00
_cell.angle_beta   90.00
_cell.angle_gamma   90.00
#
_symmetry.space_group_name_H-M   'P 1'
#
loop_
_entity.id
_entity.type
_entity.pdbx_description
1 polymer ?
#
loop_
_entity_poly.entity_id
_entity_poly.type
_entity_poly.pdbx_seq_one_letter_code
_entity_poly.pdbx_strand_id
1 'polypeptide(L)' 'MGLDNLYRFSPGSFSLPKGLKGYWKTDNLFVLSINEVANISHFVLEMTFEEDKVTVSLSDRVGYFHDTFIGMSRGFQP' A
#
# COMPACT_ATOMS: atom_id res chain seq x y z
N MET A 1 8.87 -6.61 1.05
CA MET A 1 8.86 -5.25 0.46
C MET A 1 9.94 -4.43 1.15
N GLY A 2 10.64 -3.55 0.45
CA GLY A 2 11.51 -2.54 1.08
C GLY A 2 10.96 -1.13 0.91
N LEU A 3 11.59 -0.18 1.60
CA LEU A 3 11.14 1.22 1.72
C LEU A 3 11.88 2.19 0.78
N ASP A 4 12.57 1.64 -0.21
CA ASP A 4 13.49 2.31 -1.14
C ASP A 4 12.87 2.57 -2.52
N ASN A 5 11.54 2.48 -2.65
CA ASN A 5 10.80 2.67 -3.91
C ASN A 5 11.19 1.69 -5.04
N LEU A 6 11.80 0.55 -4.71
CA LEU A 6 12.16 -0.49 -5.67
C LEU A 6 11.21 -1.68 -5.58
N TYR A 7 10.71 -2.12 -6.75
CA TYR A 7 9.86 -3.30 -6.86
C TYR A 7 10.63 -4.54 -6.41
N ARG A 8 10.01 -5.29 -5.48
CA ARG A 8 10.40 -6.64 -5.12
C ARG A 8 9.27 -7.58 -5.48
N PHE A 9 9.63 -8.70 -6.08
CA PHE A 9 8.67 -9.66 -6.60
C PHE A 9 8.45 -10.79 -5.61
N SER A 10 7.22 -11.28 -5.56
CA SER A 10 6.83 -12.45 -4.79
C SER A 10 5.71 -13.19 -5.53
N PRO A 11 5.45 -14.46 -5.23
CA PRO A 11 4.25 -15.12 -5.71
C PRO A 11 2.98 -14.41 -5.23
N GLY A 12 2.06 -14.16 -6.14
CA GLY A 12 0.71 -13.63 -5.93
C GLY A 12 -0.37 -14.69 -6.13
N SER A 13 -1.59 -14.26 -6.43
CA SER A 13 -2.72 -15.15 -6.70
C SER A 13 -2.40 -16.09 -7.87
N PHE A 14 -2.84 -17.34 -7.79
CA PHE A 14 -2.57 -18.38 -8.80
C PHE A 14 -1.07 -18.60 -9.07
N SER A 15 -0.19 -18.29 -8.11
CA SER A 15 1.27 -18.33 -8.25
C SER A 15 1.84 -17.40 -9.34
N LEU A 16 1.04 -16.45 -9.82
CA LEU A 16 1.50 -15.43 -10.76
C LEU A 16 2.35 -14.39 -10.02
N PRO A 17 3.37 -13.79 -10.66
CA PRO A 17 4.22 -12.83 -9.98
C PRO A 17 3.44 -11.56 -9.61
N LYS A 18 3.66 -11.06 -8.40
CA LYS A 18 3.26 -9.71 -7.99
C LYS A 18 4.49 -8.89 -7.60
N GLY A 19 4.47 -7.62 -7.97
CA GLY A 19 5.47 -6.63 -7.61
C GLY A 19 4.96 -5.71 -6.50
N LEU A 20 5.76 -5.54 -5.46
CA LEU A 20 5.47 -4.64 -4.34
C LEU A 20 6.60 -3.63 -4.18
N LYS A 21 6.26 -2.36 -4.02
CA LYS A 21 7.21 -1.33 -3.58
C LYS A 21 6.58 -0.41 -2.56
N GLY A 22 7.38 0.00 -1.58
CA GLY A 22 7.00 0.97 -0.56
C GLY A 22 8.01 2.11 -0.54
N TYR A 23 7.55 3.31 -0.19
CA TYR A 23 8.42 4.44 0.12
C TYR A 23 7.69 5.49 0.96
N TRP A 24 8.46 6.24 1.74
CA TRP A 24 7.97 7.45 2.41
C TRP A 24 8.03 8.61 1.43
N LYS A 25 6.87 9.21 1.14
CA LYS A 25 6.76 10.40 0.27
C LYS A 25 6.99 11.68 1.08
N THR A 26 6.61 11.67 2.35
CA THR A 26 6.90 12.66 3.39
C THR A 26 7.11 11.93 4.71
N ASP A 27 7.40 12.66 5.79
CA ASP A 27 7.60 12.09 7.14
C ASP A 27 6.35 11.38 7.69
N ASN A 28 5.17 11.68 7.15
CA ASN A 28 3.89 11.12 7.61
C ASN A 28 3.07 10.42 6.52
N LEU A 29 3.55 10.38 5.27
CA LEU A 29 2.85 9.74 4.14
C LEU A 29 3.68 8.58 3.59
N PHE A 30 3.23 7.36 3.86
CA PHE A 30 3.78 6.15 3.26
C PHE A 30 2.95 5.74 2.05
N VAL A 31 3.62 5.41 0.96
CA VAL A 31 2.98 4.96 -0.29
C VAL A 31 3.39 3.52 -0.57
N LEU A 32 2.38 2.66 -0.73
CA LEU A 32 2.53 1.28 -1.16
C LEU A 32 1.92 1.11 -2.55
N SER A 33 2.71 0.63 -3.51
CA SER A 33 2.21 0.17 -4.80
C SER A 33 2.21 -1.36 -4.89
N ILE A 34 1.07 -1.92 -5.25
CA ILE A 34 0.88 -3.34 -5.53
C ILE A 34 0.57 -3.49 -7.02
N ASN A 35 1.44 -4.18 -7.73
CA ASN A 35 1.26 -4.50 -9.13
C ASN A 35 1.09 -6.02 -9.23
N GLU A 36 -0.08 -6.50 -9.63
CA GLU A 36 -0.33 -7.94 -9.79
C GLU A 36 0.23 -8.51 -11.11
N VAL A 37 1.03 -7.72 -11.86
CA VAL A 37 1.86 -7.97 -13.06
C VAL A 37 1.19 -8.79 -14.17
N ALA A 38 0.85 -10.03 -13.86
CA ALA A 38 0.08 -10.92 -14.72
C ALA A 38 -1.44 -10.69 -14.63
N ASN A 39 -1.91 -9.96 -13.62
CA ASN A 39 -3.27 -9.40 -13.56
C ASN A 39 -3.22 -7.89 -13.85
N ILE A 40 -4.28 -7.36 -14.46
CA ILE A 40 -4.40 -5.96 -14.89
C ILE A 40 -4.47 -5.00 -13.67
N SER A 41 -4.71 -5.54 -12.47
CA SER A 41 -4.88 -4.76 -11.26
C SER A 41 -3.58 -4.15 -10.74
N HIS A 42 -3.58 -2.83 -10.61
CA HIS A 42 -2.53 -2.07 -9.96
C HIS A 42 -3.17 -1.21 -8.88
N PHE A 43 -2.82 -1.46 -7.62
CA PHE A 43 -3.34 -0.73 -6.47
C PHE A 43 -2.27 0.19 -5.88
N VAL A 44 -2.68 1.37 -5.45
CA VAL A 44 -1.88 2.31 -4.69
C VAL A 44 -2.59 2.59 -3.39
N LEU A 45 -1.88 2.36 -2.28
CA LEU A 45 -2.31 2.74 -0.95
C LEU A 45 -1.47 3.93 -0.50
N GLU A 46 -2.13 5.05 -0.27
CA GLU A 46 -1.56 6.23 0.39
C GLU A 46 -1.99 6.23 1.85
N MET A 47 -1.02 6.04 2.75
CA MET A 47 -1.23 5.92 4.20
C MET A 47 -0.67 7.16 4.90
N THR A 48 -1.56 8.00 5.42
CA THR A 48 -1.19 9.18 6.20
C THR A 48 -1.30 8.86 7.68
N PHE A 49 -0.21 9.07 8.42
CA PHE A 49 -0.11 8.84 9.85
C PHE A 49 -0.20 10.16 10.61
N GLU A 50 -1.11 10.25 11.57
CA GLU A 50 -1.32 11.42 12.43
C GLU A 50 -1.55 10.93 13.86
N GLU A 51 -0.58 11.14 14.74
CA GLU A 51 -0.65 10.70 16.15
C GLU A 51 -0.97 9.20 16.28
N ASP A 52 -2.18 8.86 16.74
CA ASP A 52 -2.67 7.50 16.91
C ASP A 52 -3.59 7.05 15.76
N LYS A 53 -3.71 7.83 14.67
CA LYS A 53 -4.59 7.57 13.54
C LYS A 53 -3.79 7.30 12.27
N VAL A 54 -4.30 6.36 11.47
CA VAL A 54 -3.87 6.16 10.08
C VAL A 54 -5.07 6.29 9.15
N THR A 55 -4.95 7.15 8.15
CA THR A 55 -5.90 7.24 7.04
C THR A 55 -5.29 6.53 5.84
N VAL A 56 -5.99 5.53 5.30
CA VAL A 56 -5.55 4.75 4.13
C VAL A 56 -6.47 5.07 2.97
N SER A 57 -5.95 5.75 1.95
CA SER A 57 -6.63 5.90 0.67
C SER A 57 -6.16 4.80 -0.27
N LEU A 58 -7.07 3.92 -0.67
CA LEU A 58 -6.85 2.88 -1.66
C LEU A 58 -7.38 3.36 -2.99
N SER A 59 -6.55 3.29 -4.03
CA SER A 59 -6.96 3.55 -5.41
C SER A 59 -6.41 2.48 -6.33
N ASP A 60 -7.10 2.23 -7.45
CA ASP A 60 -6.49 1.55 -8.58
C ASP A 60 -5.99 2.56 -9.63
N ARG A 61 -5.05 2.14 -10.46
CA ARG A 61 -4.39 3.03 -11.44
C ARG A 61 -5.36 3.61 -12.49
N VAL A 62 -6.43 2.89 -12.77
CA VAL A 62 -7.40 3.24 -13.83
C VAL A 62 -8.63 3.96 -13.28
N GLY A 63 -8.73 4.15 -11.96
CA GLY A 63 -9.77 4.95 -11.31
C GLY A 63 -11.13 4.26 -11.15
N TYR A 64 -11.20 2.94 -11.36
CA TYR A 64 -12.42 2.16 -11.13
C TYR A 64 -12.68 1.90 -9.65
N PHE A 65 -11.64 1.88 -8.82
CA PHE A 65 -11.76 1.60 -7.40
C PHE A 65 -11.09 2.70 -6.58
N HIS A 66 -11.86 3.31 -5.69
CA HIS A 66 -11.38 4.21 -4.67
C HIS A 66 -12.10 3.95 -3.36
N ASP A 67 -11.36 3.76 -2.28
CA ASP A 67 -11.91 3.58 -0.94
C ASP A 67 -11.02 4.26 0.09
N THR A 68 -11.60 4.65 1.22
CA THR A 68 -10.86 5.25 2.34
C THR A 68 -11.18 4.51 3.63
N PHE A 69 -10.12 4.03 4.28
CA PHE A 69 -10.18 3.38 5.57
C PHE A 69 -9.53 4.28 6.63
N ILE A 70 -10.08 4.29 7.83
CA ILE A 70 -9.48 4.97 8.98
C ILE A 70 -9.23 3.93 10.06
N GLY A 71 -7.97 3.80 10.45
CA GLY A 71 -7.54 2.97 11.57
C GLY A 71 -7.08 3.83 12.73
N MET A 72 -7.30 3.36 13.95
CA MET A 72 -6.71 3.95 15.16
C MET A 72 -5.77 2.93 15.79
N SER A 73 -4.54 3.33 16.05
CA SER A 73 -3.59 2.58 16.84
C SER A 73 -4.09 2.60 18.28
N ARG A 74 -4.44 1.44 18.82
CA ARG A 74 -4.50 1.27 20.27
C ARG A 74 -3.11 0.84 20.67
N GLY A 75 -2.45 1.66 21.49
CA GLY A 75 -1.08 1.38 21.96
C GLY A 75 -0.94 -0.08 22.40
N PHE A 76 0.17 -0.71 22.04
CA PHE A 76 0.49 -2.07 22.43
C PHE A 76 0.54 -2.16 23.95
N GLN A 77 -0.36 -2.94 24.57
CA GLN A 77 -0.23 -3.35 25.97
C GLN A 77 0.47 -4.72 25.98
N PRO A 78 1.65 -4.83 26.62
CA PRO A 78 2.45 -6.06 26.65
C PRO A 78 1.79 -7.20 27.44
#